data_AF-A0A5Q0UZ07-F1
#
_entry.id   AF-A0A5Q0UZ07-F1
#
_cell.length_a   1.000
_cell.length_b   1.000
_cell.length_c   1.000
_cell.angle_alpha   90.00
_cell.angle_beta   90.00
_cell.angle_gamma   90.00
#
_symmetry.space_group_name_H-M   'P 1'
#
loop_
_entity.id
_entity.type
_entity.pdbx_description
1 polymer ?
#
loop_
_entity_poly.entity_id
_entity_poly.type
_entity_poly.pdbx_seq_one_letter_code
_entity_poly.pdbx_strand_id
1 'polypeptide(L)'
;MGWRSERIWIELITGSRKTSNFCWALILFLGSLGFLLVGTSSYLGRNLLSLFPSQQILFFPQGIVMSFYGIAGLFISSYLWCTISWNVGSGYDRFDRKEGIVCIFRWGFPGKNRRIFLRFLMKDIQSIRIEVK
;
A
#
# COMPACT_ATOMS: atom_id res chain seq x y z
N MET A 1 -17.25 7.75 -2.55
CA MET A 1 -18.37 8.00 -3.49
C MET A 1 -19.33 6.84 -3.34
N GLY A 2 -20.33 6.95 -2.46
CA GLY A 2 -21.33 5.89 -2.26
C GLY A 2 -22.51 6.06 -3.20
N TRP A 3 -23.10 4.97 -3.66
CA TRP A 3 -24.36 5.00 -4.43
C TRP A 3 -25.52 4.79 -3.46
N ARG A 4 -26.49 5.71 -3.46
CA ARG A 4 -27.67 5.65 -2.60
C ARG A 4 -28.92 5.53 -3.46
N SER A 5 -29.58 4.38 -3.37
CA SER A 5 -30.97 4.21 -3.78
C SER A 5 -31.81 4.08 -2.51
N GLU A 6 -33.11 4.40 -2.54
CA GLU A 6 -34.00 4.25 -1.37
C GLU A 6 -34.02 2.83 -0.78
N ARG A 7 -33.58 1.84 -1.57
CA ARG A 7 -33.71 0.40 -1.29
C ARG A 7 -32.37 -0.30 -1.06
N ILE A 8 -31.28 0.25 -1.62
CA ILE A 8 -29.94 -0.33 -1.55
C ILE A 8 -28.95 0.80 -1.24
N TRP A 9 -28.16 0.61 -0.20
CA TRP A 9 -27.06 1.51 0.16
C TRP A 9 -25.73 0.79 -0.05
N ILE A 10 -24.83 1.38 -0.86
CA ILE A 10 -23.50 0.85 -1.11
C ILE A 10 -22.45 1.87 -0.70
N GLU A 11 -21.67 1.53 0.31
CA GLU A 11 -20.52 2.30 0.76
C GLU A 11 -19.24 1.69 0.20
N LEU A 12 -18.48 2.48 -0.56
CA LEU A 12 -17.19 2.06 -1.11
C LEU A 12 -16.06 2.44 -0.17
N ILE A 13 -15.23 1.47 0.19
CA ILE A 13 -14.12 1.65 1.12
C ILE A 13 -12.81 1.63 0.34
N THR A 14 -12.13 2.77 0.36
CA THR A 14 -10.81 2.96 -0.24
C THR A 14 -9.76 2.26 0.63
N GLY A 15 -9.19 1.17 0.10
CA GLY A 15 -8.11 0.42 0.74
C GLY A 15 -6.74 1.08 0.55
N SER A 16 -5.75 0.30 0.13
CA SER A 16 -4.37 0.76 -0.05
C SER A 16 -4.18 1.76 -1.21
N ARG A 17 -5.13 1.90 -2.14
CA ARG A 17 -5.07 2.88 -3.25
C ARG A 17 -5.43 4.31 -2.82
N LYS A 18 -4.77 4.81 -1.78
CA LYS A 18 -4.80 6.23 -1.40
C LYS A 18 -3.66 6.97 -2.08
N THR A 19 -3.90 8.20 -2.53
CA THR A 19 -2.86 9.06 -3.13
C THR A 19 -1.64 9.23 -2.21
N SER A 20 -1.86 9.31 -0.90
CA SER A 20 -0.78 9.34 0.09
C SER A 20 0.11 8.09 0.04
N ASN A 21 -0.46 6.90 -0.12
CA ASN A 21 0.31 5.65 -0.21
C ASN A 21 1.18 5.63 -1.46
N PHE A 22 0.66 6.11 -2.60
CA PHE A 22 1.45 6.27 -3.82
C PHE A 22 2.61 7.24 -3.64
N CYS A 23 2.38 8.38 -2.97
CA CYS A 23 3.41 9.36 -2.66
C CYS A 23 4.54 8.74 -1.81
N TRP A 24 4.19 8.07 -0.72
CA TRP A 24 5.16 7.40 0.14
C TRP A 24 5.92 6.27 -0.56
N ALA A 25 5.23 5.44 -1.37
CA ALA A 25 5.86 4.38 -2.14
C ALA A 25 6.90 4.93 -3.12
N LEU A 26 6.60 6.06 -3.78
CA LEU A 26 7.49 6.71 -4.73
C LEU A 26 8.68 7.39 -4.04
N ILE A 27 8.47 8.10 -2.93
CA ILE A 27 9.56 8.71 -2.15
C ILE A 27 10.53 7.64 -1.65
N LEU A 28 10.01 6.54 -1.08
CA LEU A 28 10.83 5.43 -0.60
C LEU A 28 11.56 4.74 -1.75
N PHE A 29 10.92 4.58 -2.91
CA PHE A 29 11.55 3.99 -4.09
C PHE A 29 12.73 4.83 -4.57
N LEU A 30 12.52 6.12 -4.79
CA LEU A 30 13.56 7.03 -5.28
C LEU A 30 14.71 7.18 -4.28
N GLY A 31 14.39 7.32 -2.99
CA GLY A 31 15.40 7.40 -1.93
C GLY A 31 16.24 6.14 -1.81
N SER A 32 15.61 4.97 -1.84
CA SER A 32 16.31 3.68 -1.76
C SER A 32 17.14 3.38 -3.00
N LEU A 33 16.63 3.71 -4.19
CA LEU A 33 17.39 3.66 -5.44
C LEU A 33 18.62 4.58 -5.37
N GLY A 34 18.46 5.80 -4.86
CA GLY A 34 19.55 6.75 -4.65
C GLY A 34 20.66 6.18 -3.75
N PHE A 35 20.29 5.64 -2.59
CA PHE A 35 21.26 5.01 -1.68
C PHE A 35 21.99 3.81 -2.30
N LEU A 36 21.27 2.98 -3.05
CA LEU A 36 21.87 1.83 -3.73
C LEU A 36 22.82 2.27 -4.84
N LEU A 37 22.46 3.30 -5.62
CA LEU A 37 23.32 3.86 -6.65
C LEU A 37 24.58 4.51 -6.05
N VAL A 38 24.47 5.22 -4.95
CA VAL A 38 25.65 5.80 -4.27
C VAL A 38 26.56 4.70 -3.71
N GLY A 39 26.01 3.67 -3.07
CA GLY A 39 26.80 2.55 -2.53
C GLY A 39 27.50 1.73 -3.62
N THR A 40 26.82 1.46 -4.73
CA THR A 40 27.43 0.76 -5.90
C THR A 40 28.47 1.62 -6.61
N SER A 41 28.22 2.92 -6.74
CA SER A 41 29.18 3.91 -7.27
C SER A 41 30.46 3.95 -6.44
N SER A 42 30.33 3.91 -5.11
CA SER A 42 31.46 3.84 -4.18
C SER A 42 32.23 2.51 -4.29
N TYR A 43 31.54 1.37 -4.51
CA TYR A 43 32.17 0.07 -4.75
C TYR A 43 32.99 0.03 -6.06
N LEU A 44 32.45 0.60 -7.15
CA LEU A 44 33.10 0.58 -8.46
C LEU A 44 34.19 1.67 -8.62
N GLY A 45 34.24 2.65 -7.72
CA GLY A 45 35.15 3.81 -7.83
C GLY A 45 34.86 4.69 -9.05
N ARG A 46 33.66 4.59 -9.63
CA ARG A 46 33.20 5.35 -10.80
C ARG A 46 31.91 6.06 -10.47
N ASN A 47 31.77 7.33 -10.84
CA ASN A 47 30.55 8.10 -10.68
C ASN A 47 29.44 7.54 -11.60
N LEU A 48 28.63 6.59 -11.11
CA LEU A 48 27.46 6.04 -11.82
C LEU A 48 26.36 7.09 -12.05
N LEU A 49 26.32 8.13 -11.22
CA LEU A 49 25.47 9.30 -11.37
C LEU A 49 26.37 10.54 -11.52
N SER A 50 26.19 11.31 -12.60
CA SER A 50 26.83 12.62 -12.75
C SER A 50 26.34 13.66 -11.73
N LEU A 51 25.27 13.35 -10.99
CA LEU A 51 24.61 14.23 -10.03
C LEU A 51 25.27 14.24 -8.64
N PHE A 52 26.06 13.22 -8.29
CA PHE A 52 26.72 13.12 -6.99
C PHE A 52 28.19 12.69 -7.17
N PRO A 53 29.18 13.47 -6.71
CA PRO A 53 30.58 13.07 -6.76
C PRO A 53 30.82 11.91 -5.79
N SER A 54 30.84 10.67 -6.29
CA SER A 54 31.10 9.46 -5.48
C SER A 54 32.57 9.29 -5.10
N GLN A 55 33.47 10.07 -5.72
CA GLN A 55 34.90 10.10 -5.41
C GLN A 55 35.21 10.48 -3.94
N GLN A 56 34.27 11.09 -3.22
CA GLN A 56 34.46 11.49 -1.81
C GLN A 56 34.01 10.45 -0.78
N ILE A 57 33.24 9.42 -1.19
CA ILE A 57 32.66 8.45 -0.24
C ILE A 57 33.50 7.16 -0.25
N LEU A 58 34.22 6.92 0.84
CA LEU A 58 34.89 5.65 1.11
C LEU A 58 33.86 4.53 1.21
N PHE A 59 34.07 3.45 0.45
CA PHE A 59 33.17 2.31 0.41
C PHE A 59 33.00 1.66 1.79
N PHE A 60 34.12 1.51 2.51
CA PHE A 60 34.12 1.07 3.89
C PHE A 60 34.29 2.26 4.84
N PRO A 61 33.43 2.45 5.85
CA PRO A 61 32.21 1.71 6.17
C PRO A 61 30.93 2.30 5.51
N GLN A 62 30.99 3.55 5.05
CA GLN A 62 29.82 4.36 4.71
C GLN A 62 29.07 3.85 3.47
N GLY A 63 29.79 3.45 2.42
CA GLY A 63 29.20 2.89 1.20
C GLY A 63 28.41 1.60 1.46
N ILE A 64 28.93 0.70 2.30
CA ILE A 64 28.25 -0.54 2.69
C ILE A 64 26.93 -0.25 3.40
N VAL A 65 26.94 0.71 4.34
CA VAL A 65 25.74 1.11 5.08
C VAL A 65 24.69 1.70 4.13
N MET A 66 25.11 2.54 3.18
CA MET A 66 24.21 3.08 2.15
C MET A 66 23.62 1.98 1.26
N SER A 67 24.42 1.01 0.82
CA SER A 67 23.92 -0.15 0.06
C SER A 67 22.89 -0.95 0.86
N PHE A 68 23.15 -1.21 2.15
CA PHE A 68 22.22 -1.94 3.01
C PHE A 68 20.87 -1.22 3.15
N TYR A 69 20.89 0.08 3.46
CA TYR A 69 19.66 0.88 3.55
C TYR A 69 18.95 1.00 2.21
N GLY A 70 19.68 1.09 1.09
CA GLY A 70 19.11 1.06 -0.25
C GLY A 70 18.37 -0.24 -0.54
N ILE A 71 18.98 -1.38 -0.25
CA ILE A 71 18.36 -2.70 -0.45
C ILE A 71 17.11 -2.85 0.44
N ALA A 72 17.23 -2.55 1.73
CA ALA A 72 16.11 -2.62 2.67
C ALA A 72 14.94 -1.71 2.25
N GLY A 73 15.26 -0.47 1.85
CA GLY A 73 14.27 0.50 1.36
C GLY A 73 13.59 0.04 0.06
N LEU A 74 14.31 -0.62 -0.85
CA LEU A 74 13.73 -1.18 -2.07
C LEU A 74 12.74 -2.31 -1.78
N PHE A 75 13.06 -3.20 -0.82
CA PHE A 75 12.12 -4.24 -0.39
C PHE A 75 10.85 -3.66 0.23
N ILE A 76 11.00 -2.65 1.11
CA ILE A 76 9.85 -1.97 1.74
C ILE A 76 9.01 -1.24 0.68
N SER A 77 9.65 -0.52 -0.23
CA SER A 77 8.95 0.18 -1.31
C SER A 77 8.24 -0.79 -2.26
N SER A 78 8.90 -1.89 -2.63
CA SER A 78 8.31 -2.97 -3.44
C SER A 78 7.07 -3.54 -2.75
N TYR A 79 7.15 -3.82 -1.45
CA TYR A 79 6.01 -4.26 -0.65
C TYR A 79 4.86 -3.25 -0.69
N LEU A 80 5.13 -1.94 -0.51
CA LEU A 80 4.09 -0.91 -0.61
C LEU A 80 3.44 -0.91 -2.00
N TRP A 81 4.23 -0.89 -3.07
CA TRP A 81 3.73 -0.95 -4.45
C TRP A 81 2.86 -2.18 -4.72
N CYS A 82 3.29 -3.32 -4.21
CA CYS A 82 2.54 -4.56 -4.20
C CYS A 82 1.18 -4.42 -3.51
N THR A 83 1.12 -3.87 -2.29
CA THR A 83 -0.16 -3.67 -1.57
C THR A 83 -1.11 -2.71 -2.29
N ILE A 84 -0.56 -1.69 -2.95
CA ILE A 84 -1.32 -0.73 -3.76
C ILE A 84 -1.87 -1.42 -5.03
N SER A 85 -1.03 -2.20 -5.71
CA SER A 85 -1.39 -2.96 -6.91
C SER A 85 -2.55 -3.92 -6.63
N TRP A 86 -2.44 -4.71 -5.56
CA TRP A 86 -3.48 -5.65 -5.12
C TRP A 86 -4.70 -5.01 -4.47
N ASN A 87 -4.66 -3.69 -4.24
CA ASN A 87 -5.71 -2.91 -3.59
C ASN A 87 -6.14 -3.51 -2.25
N VAL A 88 -5.15 -3.92 -1.45
CA VAL A 88 -5.39 -4.58 -0.15
C VAL A 88 -6.21 -3.66 0.76
N GLY A 89 -7.18 -4.24 1.46
CA GLY A 89 -8.11 -3.54 2.35
C GLY A 89 -9.26 -2.83 1.64
N SER A 90 -9.30 -2.79 0.31
CA SER A 90 -10.41 -2.18 -0.42
C SER A 90 -11.65 -3.05 -0.40
N GLY A 91 -12.82 -2.44 -0.57
CA GLY A 91 -14.04 -3.22 -0.57
C GLY A 91 -15.29 -2.35 -0.63
N TYR A 92 -16.40 -2.95 -0.30
CA TYR A 92 -17.67 -2.25 -0.17
C TYR A 92 -18.55 -2.89 0.88
N ASP A 93 -19.41 -2.08 1.48
CA ASP A 93 -20.49 -2.51 2.33
C ASP A 93 -21.80 -2.26 1.60
N ARG A 94 -22.60 -3.31 1.44
CA ARG A 94 -23.91 -3.26 0.80
C ARG A 94 -24.98 -3.56 1.84
N PHE A 95 -25.95 -2.68 1.95
CA PHE A 95 -27.12 -2.82 2.80
C PHE A 95 -28.36 -2.87 1.92
N ASP A 96 -29.01 -4.03 1.86
CA ASP A 96 -30.24 -4.23 1.11
C ASP A 96 -31.43 -4.27 2.08
N ARG A 97 -32.28 -3.24 2.01
CA ARG A 97 -33.48 -3.15 2.86
C ARG A 97 -34.63 -4.03 2.37
N LYS A 98 -34.64 -4.44 1.09
CA LYS A 98 -35.69 -5.31 0.56
C LYS A 98 -35.47 -6.76 0.97
N GLU A 99 -34.26 -7.26 0.75
CA GLU A 99 -33.93 -8.64 1.14
C GLU A 99 -33.65 -8.74 2.64
N GLY A 100 -33.40 -7.62 3.32
CA GLY A 100 -33.06 -7.59 4.74
C GLY A 100 -31.67 -8.17 4.99
N ILE A 101 -30.71 -7.85 4.14
CA ILE A 101 -29.38 -8.48 4.10
C ILE A 101 -28.29 -7.42 4.08
N VAL A 102 -27.26 -7.65 4.88
CA VAL A 102 -26.01 -6.87 4.88
C VAL A 102 -24.89 -7.73 4.33
N CYS A 103 -24.16 -7.20 3.34
CA CYS A 103 -22.99 -7.83 2.75
C CYS A 103 -21.77 -6.94 2.97
N ILE A 104 -20.73 -7.49 3.59
CA ILE A 104 -19.43 -6.85 3.76
C ILE A 104 -18.44 -7.57 2.86
N PHE A 105 -17.88 -6.84 1.91
CA PHE A 105 -16.86 -7.35 1.01
C PHE A 105 -15.54 -6.63 1.20
N ARG A 106 -14.44 -7.38 1.32
CA ARG A 106 -13.07 -6.85 1.42
C ARG A 106 -12.09 -7.66 0.58
N TRP A 107 -11.14 -6.97 -0.02
CA TRP A 107 -9.94 -7.52 -0.65
C TRP A 107 -8.83 -7.65 0.38
N GLY A 108 -8.42 -8.88 0.67
CA GLY A 108 -7.25 -9.18 1.49
C GLY A 108 -5.95 -9.26 0.67
N PHE A 109 -4.91 -9.76 1.32
CA PHE A 109 -3.63 -10.07 0.69
C PHE A 109 -3.78 -11.17 -0.39
N PRO A 110 -2.85 -11.23 -1.37
CA PRO A 110 -2.85 -12.31 -2.35
C PRO A 110 -2.75 -13.68 -1.66
N GLY A 111 -3.61 -14.62 -2.06
CA GLY A 111 -3.68 -15.95 -1.47
C GLY A 111 -5.03 -16.62 -1.73
N LYS A 112 -5.22 -17.83 -1.17
CA LYS A 112 -6.45 -18.62 -1.32
C LYS A 112 -7.69 -17.87 -0.79
N ASN A 113 -7.52 -17.11 0.31
CA ASN A 113 -8.59 -16.35 0.96
C ASN A 113 -8.50 -14.84 0.67
N ARG A 114 -8.14 -14.48 -0.56
CA ARG A 114 -8.03 -13.07 -0.96
C ARG A 114 -9.36 -12.31 -0.88
N ARG A 115 -10.48 -12.97 -1.13
CA ARG A 115 -11.81 -12.35 -1.08
C ARG A 115 -12.48 -12.70 0.24
N ILE A 116 -12.70 -11.70 1.07
CA ILE A 116 -13.46 -11.83 2.31
C ILE A 116 -14.87 -11.34 1.99
N PHE A 117 -15.84 -12.25 2.03
CA PHE A 117 -17.24 -11.94 1.77
C PHE A 117 -18.08 -12.46 2.93
N LEU A 118 -18.69 -11.55 3.67
CA LEU A 118 -19.53 -11.84 4.81
C LEU A 118 -20.95 -11.39 4.50
N ARG A 119 -21.93 -12.25 4.79
CA ARG A 119 -23.36 -11.98 4.59
C ARG A 119 -24.10 -12.22 5.89
N PHE A 120 -24.87 -11.24 6.32
CA PHE A 120 -25.66 -11.27 7.54
C PHE A 120 -27.11 -10.91 7.23
N LEU A 121 -28.05 -11.50 7.97
CA LEU A 121 -29.44 -11.06 7.97
C LEU A 121 -29.57 -9.85 8.88
N MET A 122 -30.27 -8.80 8.43
CA MET A 122 -30.53 -7.60 9.22
C MET A 122 -31.24 -7.90 10.54
N LYS A 123 -32.03 -8.97 10.60
CA LYS A 123 -32.73 -9.42 11.82
C LYS A 123 -31.77 -9.82 12.94
N ASP A 124 -30.58 -10.31 12.59
CA ASP A 124 -29.57 -10.79 13.54
C ASP A 124 -28.62 -9.67 13.97
N ILE A 125 -28.76 -8.46 13.41
CA ILE A 125 -27.91 -7.31 13.68
C ILE A 125 -28.55 -6.47 14.79
N GLN A 126 -27.92 -6.46 15.96
CA GLN A 126 -28.42 -5.72 17.13
C GLN A 126 -28.30 -4.19 16.95
N SER A 127 -27.17 -3.70 16.43
CA SER A 127 -26.99 -2.29 16.10
C SER A 127 -25.87 -2.10 15.07
N ILE A 128 -25.92 -0.98 14.33
CA ILE A 128 -24.87 -0.56 13.41
C ILE A 128 -24.35 0.80 13.91
N ARG A 129 -23.07 0.85 14.27
CA ARG A 129 -22.41 2.10 14.66
C ARG A 129 -21.64 2.67 13.47
N ILE A 130 -21.97 3.89 13.08
CA ILE A 130 -21.21 4.65 12.09
C ILE A 130 -20.35 5.64 12.86
N GLU A 131 -19.03 5.46 12.83
CA GLU A 131 -18.09 6.44 13.37
C GLU A 131 -17.70 7.41 12.26
N VAL A 132 -18.17 8.65 12.38
CA VAL A 132 -17.74 9.74 11.52
C VAL A 132 -16.46 10.31 12.12
N LYS A 133 -15.39 10.34 11.33
CA LYS A 133 -14.06 10.82 11.73
C LYS A 133 -13.73 12.13 11.04
#